data_AF-A0AA94PN67-F1
#
_entry.id   AF-A0AA94PN67-F1
#
_cell.length_a   1.000
_cell.length_b   1.000
_cell.length_c   1.000
_cell.angle_alpha   90.00
_cell.angle_beta   90.00
_cell.angle_gamma   90.00
#
_symmetry.space_group_name_H-M   'P 1'
#
loop_
_entity.id
_entity.type
_entity.pdbx_description
1 polymer ?
#
loop_
_entity_poly.entity_id
_entity_poly.type
_entity_poly.pdbx_seq_one_letter_code
_entity_poly.pdbx_strand_id
1 'polypeptide(L)' 'MIHGETVHSPLPMDLPWWMPDHFVFFGVLYAVLGVIGIALAVTIAQSLRDAKKADH' A
#
# COMPACT_ATOMS: atom_id res chain seq x y z
N MET A 1 -18.02 -12.99 28.92
CA MET A 1 -17.90 -11.76 28.12
C MET A 1 -18.47 -10.63 28.94
N ILE A 2 -17.61 -9.75 29.43
CA ILE A 2 -18.02 -8.54 30.15
C ILE A 2 -18.67 -7.59 29.15
N HIS A 3 -19.75 -6.92 29.55
CA HIS A 3 -20.42 -5.94 28.72
C HIS A 3 -19.43 -4.82 28.34
N GLY A 4 -19.01 -4.77 27.08
CA GLY A 4 -17.95 -3.88 26.59
C GLY A 4 -16.76 -4.58 25.92
N GLU A 5 -16.64 -5.91 26.04
CA GLU A 5 -15.72 -6.68 25.19
C GLU A 5 -16.31 -6.81 23.79
N THR A 6 -15.85 -5.99 22.84
CA THR A 6 -16.02 -6.29 21.42
C THR A 6 -15.17 -7.52 21.11
N VAL A 7 -15.73 -8.50 20.39
CA VAL A 7 -14.93 -9.60 19.85
C VAL A 7 -13.86 -8.95 18.98
N HIS A 8 -12.60 -8.98 19.43
CA HIS A 8 -11.47 -8.45 18.66
C HIS A 8 -11.47 -9.17 17.32
N SER A 9 -11.96 -8.48 16.31
CA SER A 9 -12.12 -9.07 15.00
C SER A 9 -10.78 -8.93 14.30
N PRO A 10 -10.20 -10.00 13.72
CA PRO A 10 -9.00 -9.89 12.92
C PRO A 10 -9.27 -9.17 11.58
N LEU A 11 -10.49 -8.68 11.36
CA LEU A 11 -10.85 -7.95 10.16
C LEU A 11 -10.23 -6.55 10.17
N PRO A 12 -9.65 -6.09 9.04
CA PRO A 12 -8.99 -4.79 8.95
C PRO A 12 -9.85 -3.59 9.36
N MET A 13 -11.18 -3.73 9.34
CA MET A 13 -12.13 -2.68 9.69
C MET A 13 -12.16 -2.37 11.19
N ASP A 14 -11.70 -3.29 12.04
CA ASP A 14 -11.64 -3.14 13.49
C ASP A 14 -10.28 -2.57 13.95
N LEU A 15 -9.37 -2.29 13.01
CA LEU A 15 -8.03 -1.80 13.30
C LEU A 15 -8.06 -0.27 13.51
N PRO A 16 -7.65 0.26 14.68
CA PRO A 16 -7.64 1.70 14.94
C PRO A 16 -6.48 2.38 14.19
N TRP A 17 -6.76 2.95 13.03
CA TRP A 17 -5.77 3.60 12.15
C TRP A 17 -5.09 4.84 12.76
N TRP A 18 -5.75 5.46 13.74
CA TRP A 18 -5.23 6.64 14.46
C TRP A 18 -4.28 6.28 15.61
N MET A 19 -4.15 4.98 15.96
CA MET A 19 -3.17 4.58 16.95
C MET A 19 -1.75 4.87 16.44
N PRO A 20 -0.87 5.49 17.25
CA PRO A 20 0.44 5.95 16.78
C PRO A 20 1.32 4.87 16.15
N ASP A 21 1.27 3.66 16.70
CA ASP A 21 2.02 2.49 16.21
C ASP A 21 1.53 2.03 14.82
N HIS A 22 0.21 1.94 14.61
CA HIS A 22 -0.38 1.64 13.31
C HIS A 22 -0.06 2.74 12.30
N PHE A 23 -0.18 4.01 12.69
CA PHE A 23 0.11 5.14 11.80
C PHE A 23 1.54 5.08 11.27
N VAL A 24 2.52 4.83 12.14
CA VAL A 24 3.94 4.72 11.75
C VAL A 24 4.16 3.50 10.85
N PHE A 25 3.67 2.32 11.25
CA PHE A 25 3.86 1.09 10.48
C PHE A 25 3.27 1.21 9.07
N PHE A 26 1.99 1.56 8.95
CA PHE A 26 1.32 1.67 7.65
C PHE A 26 1.83 2.86 6.84
N GLY A 27 2.19 3.97 7.47
CA GLY A 27 2.80 5.11 6.79
C GLY A 27 4.09 4.73 6.06
N VAL A 28 5.01 4.05 6.75
CA VAL A 28 6.25 3.57 6.13
C VAL A 28 5.97 2.51 5.07
N LEU A 29 5.07 1.56 5.34
CA LEU A 29 4.67 0.53 4.38
C LEU A 29 4.17 1.15 3.06
N TYR A 30 3.25 2.10 3.14
CA TYR A 30 2.69 2.74 1.96
C TYR A 30 3.69 3.65 1.26
N ALA A 31 4.60 4.29 1.98
CA ALA A 31 5.69 5.05 1.36
C ALA A 31 6.59 4.14 0.50
N VAL A 32 6.99 2.99 1.03
CA VAL A 32 7.82 2.01 0.30
C VAL A 32 7.07 1.45 -0.91
N LEU A 33 5.81 1.05 -0.74
CA LEU A 33 4.97 0.59 -1.84
C LEU A 33 4.78 1.67 -2.91
N GLY A 34 4.64 2.93 -2.52
CA GLY A 34 4.57 4.07 -3.43
C GLY A 34 5.83 4.23 -4.26
N VAL A 35 7.01 4.18 -3.65
CA VAL A 35 8.29 4.28 -4.37
C VAL A 35 8.45 3.13 -5.37
N ILE A 36 8.20 1.89 -4.93
CA ILE A 36 8.32 0.71 -5.79
C ILE A 36 7.30 0.76 -6.93
N GLY A 37 6.05 1.14 -6.64
CA GLY A 37 4.99 1.29 -7.64
C GLY A 37 5.32 2.33 -8.69
N ILE A 38 5.86 3.49 -8.29
CA ILE A 38 6.29 4.54 -9.21
C ILE A 38 7.45 4.04 -10.08
N ALA A 39 8.48 3.42 -9.49
CA ALA A 39 9.62 2.91 -10.23
C ALA A 39 9.19 1.86 -11.28
N LEU A 40 8.30 0.93 -10.89
CA LEU A 40 7.73 -0.06 -11.79
C LEU A 40 6.91 0.60 -12.91
N ALA A 41 6.03 1.55 -12.58
CA ALA A 41 5.21 2.25 -13.57
C ALA A 41 6.07 3.01 -14.59
N VAL A 42 7.14 3.67 -14.13
CA VAL A 42 8.10 4.35 -15.00
C VAL A 42 8.79 3.35 -15.93
N THR A 43 9.20 2.20 -15.40
CA THR A 43 9.86 1.15 -16.19
C THR A 43 8.92 0.60 -17.27
N ILE A 44 7.68 0.27 -16.91
CA ILE A 44 6.67 -0.18 -17.87
C ILE A 44 6.42 0.88 -18.95
N ALA A 45 6.27 2.14 -18.56
CA ALA A 45 6.04 3.23 -19.51
C ALA A 45 7.20 3.41 -20.49
N GLN A 46 8.46 3.28 -20.03
CA GLN A 46 9.63 3.32 -20.89
C GLN A 46 9.66 2.13 -21.86
N SER A 47 9.47 0.91 -21.35
CA SER A 47 9.44 -0.31 -22.18
C SER A 47 8.38 -0.24 -23.28
N LEU A 48 7.18 0.28 -22.97
CA LEU A 48 6.12 0.46 -23.97
C LEU A 48 6.48 1.52 -25.03
N ARG A 49 7.13 2.61 -24.62
CA ARG A 49 7.59 3.66 -25.55
C ARG A 49 8.66 3.12 -26.49
N ASP A 50 9.58 2.33 -25.98
CA ASP A 50 10.67 1.77 -26.78
C ASP A 50 10.16 0.67 -27.73
N ALA A 51 9.23 -0.17 -27.27
CA ALA A 51 8.55 -1.13 -28.14
C ALA A 51 7.82 -0.45 -29.30
N LYS A 52 7.11 0.66 -29.03
CA LYS A 52 6.43 1.44 -30.08
C LYS A 52 7.40 2.11 -31.06
N LYS A 53 8.58 2.54 -30.60
CA LYS A 53 9.60 3.12 -31.49
C LYS A 53 10.27 2.05 -32.37
N ALA A 54 10.38 0.81 -31.90
CA ALA A 54 10.99 -0.28 -32.65
C ALA A 54 10.08 -0.84 -33.76
N ASP A 55 8.77 -0.63 -33.66
CA ASP A 55 7.76 -1.05 -34.64
C ASP A 55 7.64 -0.08 -35.85
N HIS A 56 8.25 1.11 -35.76
CA HIS A 56 8.33 2.13 -36.82
C HIS A 56 9.71 2.15 -37.48
#